data_AF-A0A2A7GW24-F1
#
_entry.id   AF-A0A2A7GW24-F1
#
_cell.length_a   1.000
_cell.length_b   1.000
_cell.length_c   1.000
_cell.angle_alpha   90.00
_cell.angle_beta   90.00
_cell.angle_gamma   90.00
#
_symmetry.space_group_name_H-M   'P 1'
#
loop_
_entity.id
_entity.type
_entity.pdbx_description
1 polymer ?
#
loop_
_entity_poly.entity_id
_entity_poly.type
_entity_poly.pdbx_seq_one_letter_code
_entity_poly.pdbx_strand_id
1 'polypeptide(L)' 'MFRKKPILCKSCGKEIETYEKSWIYMPLPASGMTNIKKYIELEGEVYCGSCVEVVNYPPLKR' A
#
# COMPACT_ATOMS: atom_id res chain seq x y z
N MET A 1 16.01 20.15 -0.32
CA MET A 1 14.55 19.96 -0.33
C MET A 1 14.25 18.49 -0.57
N PHE A 2 13.77 17.76 0.44
CA PHE A 2 13.39 16.35 0.28
C PHE A 2 12.18 16.28 -0.66
N ARG A 3 12.42 15.95 -1.93
CA ARG A 3 11.34 15.63 -2.88
C ARG A 3 10.68 14.35 -2.38
N LYS A 4 9.50 14.48 -1.78
CA LYS A 4 8.67 13.32 -1.43
C LYS A 4 8.41 12.54 -2.72
N LYS A 5 8.67 11.23 -2.72
CA LYS A 5 8.20 10.40 -3.83
C LYS A 5 6.67 10.40 -3.79
N PRO A 6 5.98 10.68 -4.90
CA PRO A 6 4.53 10.57 -4.93
C PRO A 6 4.14 9.12 -4.69
N ILE A 7 3.17 8.90 -3.80
CA ILE A 7 2.61 7.57 -3.56
C ILE A 7 1.50 7.40 -4.59
N LEU A 8 1.69 6.48 -5.53
CA LEU A 8 0.73 6.21 -6.59
C LEU A 8 -0.08 4.97 -6.26
N CYS A 9 -1.37 5.00 -6.59
CA CYS A 9 -2.21 3.82 -6.52
C CYS A 9 -1.67 2.75 -7.49
N LYS A 10 -1.44 1.53 -6.99
CA LYS A 10 -0.92 0.42 -7.79
C LYS A 10 -1.83 0.04 -8.97
N SER A 11 -3.14 0.22 -8.81
CA SER A 11 -4.14 -0.17 -9.82
C SER A 11 -4.36 0.93 -10.87
N CYS A 12 -4.66 2.17 -10.47
CA CYS A 12 -5.02 3.25 -11.41
C CYS A 12 -3.93 4.30 -11.64
N GLY A 13 -2.80 4.23 -10.93
CA GLY A 13 -1.71 5.22 -11.05
C GLY A 13 -2.02 6.60 -10.48
N LYS A 14 -3.23 6.82 -9.93
CA LYS A 14 -3.61 8.07 -9.26
C LYS A 14 -2.66 8.35 -8.11
N GLU A 15 -2.14 9.58 -8.03
CA GLU A 15 -1.43 10.04 -6.83
C GLU A 15 -2.39 10.09 -5.64
N ILE A 16 -1.99 9.47 -4.54
CA ILE A 16 -2.73 9.51 -3.29
C ILE A 16 -2.35 10.78 -2.55
N GLU A 17 -3.35 11.62 -2.30
CA GLU A 17 -3.14 12.92 -1.68
C GLU A 17 -2.78 12.78 -0.19
N THR A 18 -2.19 13.84 0.37
CA THR A 18 -1.91 13.86 1.81
C THR A 18 -3.24 13.83 2.57
N TYR A 19 -3.35 12.93 3.55
CA TYR A 19 -4.57 12.65 4.33
C TYR A 19 -5.71 11.93 3.58
N GLU A 20 -5.52 11.55 2.31
CA GLU A 20 -6.46 10.67 1.62
C GLU A 20 -6.41 9.27 2.27
N LYS A 21 -7.60 8.69 2.52
CA LYS A 21 -7.69 7.31 3.00
C LYS A 21 -7.15 6.37 1.92
N SER A 22 -6.20 5.53 2.29
CA SER A 22 -5.58 4.55 1.41
C SER A 22 -5.43 3.21 2.10
N TRP A 23 -5.32 2.16 1.29
CA TRP A 23 -5.18 0.79 1.74
C TRP A 23 -3.85 0.24 1.28
N ILE A 24 -3.21 -0.53 2.14
CA ILE A 24 -1.88 -1.05 1.89
C ILE A 24 -2.01 -2.56 1.89
N TYR A 25 -1.81 -3.15 0.72
CA TYR A 25 -1.67 -4.59 0.62
C TYR A 25 -0.22 -4.93 0.95
N MET A 26 -0.05 -5.62 2.07
CA MET A 26 1.26 -6.09 2.52
C MET A 26 1.12 -7.41 3.27
N PRO A 27 2.07 -8.35 3.13
CA PRO A 27 2.15 -9.50 4.01
C PRO A 27 2.47 -9.04 5.44
N LEU A 28 1.96 -9.79 6.43
CA LEU A 28 2.34 -9.56 7.82
C LEU A 28 3.84 -9.84 7.98
N PRO A 29 4.66 -8.89 8.47
CA PRO A 29 6.10 -9.10 8.58
C PRO A 29 6.42 -10.15 9.64
N ALA A 30 7.47 -10.94 9.39
CA ALA A 30 7.88 -12.05 10.26
C ALA A 30 8.29 -11.61 11.68
N SER A 31 8.80 -10.38 11.83
CA SER A 31 9.27 -9.83 13.10
C SER A 31 9.00 -8.33 13.16
N GLY A 32 8.16 -7.89 14.11
CA GLY A 32 8.01 -6.50 14.55
C GLY A 32 7.66 -5.43 13.50
N MET A 33 6.55 -4.69 13.70
CA MET A 33 6.21 -3.50 12.91
C MET A 33 6.93 -2.23 13.40
N THR A 34 8.24 -2.27 13.61
CA THR A 34 8.98 -1.15 14.24
C THR A 34 9.09 0.07 13.32
N ASN A 35 8.95 -0.08 12.00
CA ASN A 35 9.04 1.03 11.06
C ASN A 35 8.09 0.87 9.85
N ILE A 36 6.79 0.97 10.13
CA ILE A 36 5.74 0.77 9.11
C ILE A 36 5.91 1.72 7.92
N LYS A 37 6.34 2.97 8.13
CA LYS A 37 6.51 3.97 7.07
C LYS A 37 7.55 3.53 6.04
N LYS A 38 8.73 3.14 6.51
CA LYS A 38 9.82 2.69 5.63
C LYS A 38 9.44 1.40 4.91
N TYR A 39 8.65 0.55 5.56
CA TYR A 39 8.17 -0.69 4.98
C TYR A 39 7.18 -0.45 3.84
N ILE A 40 6.21 0.46 4.05
CA ILE A 40 5.26 0.88 3.02
C ILE A 40 5.99 1.46 1.80
N GLU A 41 7.03 2.27 2.03
CA GLU A 41 7.83 2.85 0.95
C GLU A 41 8.63 1.82 0.13
N LEU A 42 9.00 0.69 0.73
CA LEU A 42 9.85 -0.33 0.10
C LEU A 42 9.03 -1.46 -0.54
N GLU A 43 8.02 -1.95 0.17
CA GLU A 43 7.30 -3.19 -0.18
C GLU A 43 5.78 -3.03 -0.21
N GLY A 44 5.25 -1.89 0.25
CA GLY A 44 3.81 -1.67 0.33
C GLY A 44 3.20 -1.38 -1.04
N GLU A 45 2.19 -2.16 -1.44
CA GLU A 45 1.32 -1.79 -2.55
C GLU A 45 0.17 -0.95 -2.04
N VAL A 46 0.11 0.32 -2.46
CA VAL A 46 -0.89 1.27 -1.97
C VAL A 46 -2.05 1.38 -2.98
N TYR A 47 -3.29 1.35 -2.48
CA TYR A 47 -4.52 1.43 -3.26
C TYR A 47 -5.39 2.59 -2.77
N CYS A 48 -5.99 3.33 -3.71
CA CYS A 48 -6.98 4.36 -3.39
C CYS A 48 -8.35 3.73 -3.09
N GLY A 49 -9.26 4.50 -2.51
CA GLY A 49 -10.61 4.03 -2.14
C GLY A 49 -11.43 3.48 -3.30
N SER A 50 -11.16 3.90 -4.54
CA SER A 50 -11.86 3.38 -5.73
C SER A 50 -11.27 2.06 -6.24
N CYS A 51 -10.01 1.76 -5.92
CA CYS A 51 -9.32 0.55 -6.37
C CYS A 51 -9.20 -0.51 -5.29
N VAL A 52 -9.52 -0.17 -4.03
CA VAL A 52 -9.60 -1.12 -2.93
C VAL A 52 -10.93 -1.86 -2.96
N GLU A 53 -11.25 -2.51 -4.08
CA GLU A 53 -12.23 -3.57 -4.02
C GLU A 53 -11.53 -4.71 -3.30
N VAL A 54 -11.93 -4.96 -2.05
CA VAL A 54 -11.51 -6.04 -1.16
C VAL A 54 -10.72 -7.09 -1.93
N VAL A 55 -9.42 -7.17 -1.67
CA VAL A 55 -8.49 -8.10 -2.31
C VAL A 55 -8.95 -9.54 -1.99
N ASN A 56 -9.98 -10.00 -2.70
CA ASN A 56 -10.48 -11.36 -2.74
C ASN A 56 -9.52 -12.10 -3.69
N TYR A 57 -8.26 -12.23 -3.29
CA TYR A 57 -7.48 -13.32 -3.87
C TYR A 57 -8.11 -14.61 -3.32
N PRO A 58 -8.56 -15.54 -4.20
CA PRO A 58 -8.97 -16.87 -3.75
C PRO A 58 -7.83 -17.49 -2.94
N PRO A 59 -8.11 -18.34 -1.93
CA PRO A 59 -7.06 -19.01 -1.19
C PRO A 59 -6.16 -19.72 -2.19
N LEU A 60 -4.86 -19.39 -2.17
CA LEU A 60 -3.84 -20.13 -2.91
C LEU A 60 -4.10 -21.62 -2.64
N LYS A 61 -4.55 -22.35 -3.67
CA LYS A 61 -4.75 -23.79 -3.58
C LYS A 61 -3.42 -24.41 -3.17
N ARG A 62 -3.50 -25.28 -2.16
CA ARG A 62 -2.44 -26.19 -1.67
C ARG A 62 -1.67 -26.83 -2.81
#